data_AF-A0A367Z329-F1
#
_entry.id   AF-A0A367Z329-F1
#
_cell.length_a   1.000
_cell.length_b   1.000
_cell.length_c   1.000
_cell.angle_alpha   90.00
_cell.angle_beta   90.00
_cell.angle_gamma   90.00
#
_symmetry.space_group_name_H-M   'P 1'
#
loop_
_entity.id
_entity.type
_entity.pdbx_description
1 polymer ?
#
loop_
_entity_poly.entity_id
_entity_poly.type
_entity_poly.pdbx_seq_one_letter_code
_entity_poly.pdbx_strand_id
1 'polypeptide(L)'
;MEYARPNDSIRPFSLPRLLNRVRRNHALEHATLHVLARRKPHTSLAGQSDFFGFWILGDVSLEEVQESVTEALQRLRNGERKLAIHPFCGTNLAAAALLSGFATLLAFAGSGKRLRDKLERLPLAISLSGLSLLLARPLGGWLQGNLTTAGEVEGLEVTAIRPLRRGWMRAYRISTRG
;
A
#
# COMPACT_ATOMS: atom_id res chain seq x y z
N MET A 1 8.59 39.09 -37.56
CA MET A 1 8.22 39.45 -36.17
C MET A 1 7.01 38.61 -35.84
N GLU A 2 7.24 37.40 -35.33
CA GLU A 2 6.20 36.39 -35.13
C GLU A 2 6.00 36.20 -33.62
N TYR A 3 4.72 36.25 -33.25
CA TYR A 3 4.21 36.46 -31.92
C TYR A 3 4.59 35.32 -30.97
N ALA A 4 5.29 35.65 -29.88
CA ALA A 4 5.49 34.74 -28.77
C ALA A 4 4.13 34.25 -28.26
N ARG A 5 3.94 32.93 -28.12
CA ARG A 5 2.77 32.37 -27.42
C ARG A 5 3.09 32.29 -25.92
N PRO A 6 2.42 33.06 -25.05
CA PRO A 6 2.48 32.82 -23.62
C PRO A 6 1.30 31.93 -23.24
N ASN A 7 1.55 30.67 -22.86
CA ASN A 7 0.77 30.06 -21.78
C ASN A 7 1.45 28.79 -21.25
N ASP A 8 2.34 28.99 -20.28
CA ASP A 8 2.61 28.01 -19.22
C ASP A 8 1.36 27.91 -18.33
N SER A 9 0.30 27.26 -18.83
CA SER A 9 -0.89 27.00 -18.04
C SER A 9 -0.76 25.62 -17.37
N ILE A 10 -0.48 25.64 -16.06
CA ILE A 10 -0.79 24.64 -15.03
C ILE A 10 -1.41 23.34 -15.61
N ARG A 11 -0.61 22.29 -15.78
CA ARG A 11 -1.15 20.97 -16.18
C ARG A 11 -2.07 20.46 -15.06
N PRO A 12 -3.37 20.23 -15.31
CA PRO A 12 -4.29 19.77 -14.28
C PRO A 12 -3.88 18.38 -13.80
N PHE A 13 -4.08 18.12 -12.51
CA PHE A 13 -3.91 16.80 -11.91
C PHE A 13 -4.84 15.77 -12.57
N SER A 14 -4.35 15.05 -13.57
CA SER A 14 -5.12 13.96 -14.18
C SER A 14 -5.15 12.76 -13.23
N LEU A 15 -6.31 12.11 -13.06
CA LEU A 15 -6.49 10.93 -12.21
C LEU A 15 -5.42 9.83 -12.44
N PRO A 16 -5.03 9.47 -13.68
CA PRO A 16 -3.97 8.47 -13.91
C PRO A 16 -2.61 8.86 -13.31
N ARG A 17 -2.24 10.14 -13.39
CA ARG A 17 -0.98 10.65 -12.78
C ARG A 17 -1.04 10.61 -11.27
N LEU A 18 -2.17 10.99 -10.67
CA LEU A 18 -2.38 10.91 -9.22
C LEU A 18 -2.28 9.47 -8.72
N LEU A 19 -2.94 8.52 -9.40
CA LEU A 19 -2.84 7.10 -9.06
C LEU A 19 -1.40 6.58 -9.18
N ASN A 20 -0.69 6.93 -10.25
CA ASN A 20 0.71 6.55 -10.40
C ASN A 20 1.59 7.11 -9.27
N ARG A 21 1.36 8.36 -8.84
CA ARG A 21 2.05 8.95 -7.68
C ARG A 21 1.84 8.16 -6.40
N VAL A 22 0.59 7.82 -6.08
CA VAL A 22 0.28 7.00 -4.89
C VAL A 22 1.00 5.67 -4.97
N ARG A 23 0.95 4.99 -6.11
CA ARG A 23 1.61 3.69 -6.30
C ARG A 23 3.12 3.75 -6.07
N ARG A 24 3.78 4.80 -6.54
CA ARG A 24 5.22 5.01 -6.36
C ARG A 24 5.58 5.37 -4.92
N ASN A 25 4.78 6.22 -4.28
CA ASN A 25 4.93 6.53 -2.85
C ASN A 25 4.74 5.29 -1.99
N HIS A 26 3.74 4.47 -2.29
CA HIS A 26 3.44 3.22 -1.61
C HIS A 26 4.55 2.18 -1.79
N ALA A 27 5.16 2.12 -2.97
CA ALA A 27 6.35 1.28 -3.19
C ALA A 27 7.52 1.71 -2.29
N LEU A 28 7.81 3.02 -2.21
CA LEU A 28 8.88 3.55 -1.36
C LEU A 28 8.58 3.38 0.13
N GLU A 29 7.32 3.52 0.54
CA GLU A 29 6.88 3.23 1.91
C GLU A 29 7.16 1.77 2.28
N HIS A 30 6.71 0.82 1.45
CA HIS A 30 6.96 -0.61 1.67
C HIS A 30 8.45 -0.92 1.76
N ALA A 31 9.25 -0.37 0.84
CA ALA A 31 10.69 -0.58 0.84
C ALA A 31 11.33 0.01 2.10
N THR A 32 10.89 1.18 2.54
CA THR A 32 11.37 1.83 3.78
C THR A 32 11.04 0.97 5.01
N LEU A 33 9.81 0.44 5.09
CA LEU A 33 9.41 -0.46 6.17
C LEU A 33 10.22 -1.75 6.18
N HIS A 34 10.54 -2.33 5.02
CA HIS A 34 11.43 -3.50 4.93
C HIS A 34 12.84 -3.20 5.45
N VAL A 35 13.41 -2.05 5.09
CA VAL A 35 14.74 -1.65 5.56
C VAL A 35 14.71 -1.41 7.08
N LEU A 36 13.71 -0.67 7.59
CA LEU A 36 13.55 -0.42 9.01
C LEU A 36 13.34 -1.72 9.81
N ALA A 37 12.51 -2.64 9.33
CA ALA A 37 12.25 -3.91 10.00
C ALA A 37 13.51 -4.78 10.10
N ARG A 38 14.43 -4.72 9.12
CA ARG A 38 15.73 -5.40 9.20
C ARG A 38 16.63 -4.79 10.27
N ARG A 39 16.60 -3.47 10.44
CA ARG A 39 17.38 -2.73 11.44
C ARG A 39 16.78 -2.83 12.84
N LYS A 40 15.45 -2.95 12.93
CA LYS A 40 14.64 -2.94 14.16
C LYS A 40 13.59 -4.06 14.15
N PRO A 41 13.99 -5.33 14.26
CA PRO A 41 13.09 -6.47 14.09
C PRO A 41 11.98 -6.58 15.15
N HIS A 42 12.12 -5.90 16.28
CA HIS A 42 11.17 -5.94 17.39
C HIS A 42 10.35 -4.65 17.54
N THR A 43 10.44 -3.73 16.56
CA THR A 43 9.68 -2.48 16.58
C THR A 43 8.44 -2.61 15.70
N SER A 44 7.27 -2.37 16.29
CA SER A 44 6.03 -2.23 15.54
C SER A 44 6.06 -0.95 14.71
N LEU A 45 5.99 -1.11 13.39
CA LEU A 45 6.00 -0.01 12.42
C LEU A 45 4.74 -0.08 11.57
N ALA A 46 4.19 1.09 11.23
CA ALA A 46 3.09 1.23 10.29
C ALA A 46 3.43 2.29 9.25
N GLY A 47 2.86 2.14 8.05
CA GLY A 47 2.98 3.09 6.97
C GLY A 47 1.62 3.47 6.39
N GLN A 48 1.58 4.64 5.76
CA GLN A 48 0.41 5.12 5.03
C GLN A 48 0.83 6.10 3.91
N SER A 49 0.45 5.79 2.68
CA SER A 49 0.80 6.58 1.49
C SER A 49 -0.35 7.44 0.97
N ASP A 50 0.01 8.55 0.33
CA ASP A 50 -0.90 9.45 -0.38
C ASP A 50 -0.23 10.06 -1.63
N PHE A 51 -0.89 11.02 -2.28
CA PHE A 51 -0.40 11.65 -3.52
C PHE A 51 0.86 12.51 -3.35
N PHE A 52 1.21 12.90 -2.11
CA PHE A 52 2.29 13.82 -1.78
C PHE A 52 3.45 13.17 -1.04
N GLY A 53 3.38 11.86 -0.79
CA GLY A 53 4.40 11.08 -0.10
C GLY A 53 3.78 10.00 0.77
N PHE A 54 4.36 9.76 1.93
CA PHE A 54 3.90 8.73 2.86
C PHE A 54 4.28 9.06 4.31
N TRP A 55 3.72 8.28 5.22
CA TRP A 55 3.98 8.34 6.64
C TRP A 55 4.66 7.07 7.11
N ILE A 56 5.54 7.22 8.11
CA ILE A 56 6.05 6.12 8.93
C ILE A 56 5.68 6.42 10.38
N LEU A 57 5.12 5.43 11.08
CA LEU A 57 4.72 5.53 12.47
C LEU A 57 5.37 4.41 13.27
N GLY A 58 5.93 4.76 14.43
CA GLY A 58 6.54 3.81 15.37
C GLY A 58 7.79 4.36 16.05
N ASP A 59 8.31 3.62 17.03
CA ASP A 59 9.43 4.07 17.86
C ASP A 59 10.78 3.85 17.17
N VAL A 60 11.10 4.78 16.26
CA VAL A 60 12.39 4.88 15.55
C VAL A 60 12.93 6.31 15.68
N SER A 61 14.22 6.52 15.41
CA SER A 61 14.81 7.86 15.37
C SER A 61 14.59 8.54 14.01
N LEU A 62 14.81 9.86 13.93
CA LEU A 62 14.73 10.57 12.65
C LEU A 62 15.82 10.10 11.69
N GLU A 63 17.03 9.89 12.21
CA GLU A 63 18.21 9.43 11.49
C GLU A 63 17.95 8.04 10.89
N GLU A 64 17.39 7.12 11.68
CA GLU A 64 17.03 5.78 11.22
C GLU A 64 16.02 5.81 10.06
N VAL A 65 15.05 6.73 10.12
CA VAL A 65 14.09 6.95 9.03
C VAL A 65 14.79 7.54 7.80
N GLN A 66 15.62 8.57 7.96
CA GLN A 66 16.34 9.22 6.86
C GLN A 66 17.23 8.23 6.09
N GLU A 67 18.02 7.45 6.82
CA GLU A 67 18.88 6.43 6.23
C GLU A 67 18.06 5.33 5.55
N SER A 68 16.98 4.87 6.17
CA SER A 68 16.16 3.79 5.62
C SER A 68 15.39 4.22 4.37
N VAL A 69 14.89 5.46 4.32
CA VAL A 69 14.24 6.03 3.13
C VAL A 69 15.25 6.16 1.98
N THR A 70 16.47 6.61 2.29
CA THR A 70 17.54 6.76 1.30
C THR A 70 17.95 5.41 0.73
N GLU A 71 18.20 4.42 1.59
CA GLU A 71 18.52 3.05 1.18
C GLU A 71 17.38 2.43 0.37
N ALA A 72 16.14 2.54 0.83
CA ALA A 72 14.96 2.01 0.16
C ALA A 72 14.78 2.59 -1.25
N LEU A 73 14.93 3.91 -1.40
CA LEU A 73 14.84 4.57 -2.70
C LEU A 73 15.95 4.09 -3.65
N GLN A 74 17.19 3.97 -3.14
CA GLN A 74 18.31 3.48 -3.94
C GLN A 74 18.09 2.04 -4.41
N ARG A 75 17.63 1.16 -3.52
CA ARG A 75 17.39 -0.25 -3.84
C ARG A 75 16.24 -0.44 -4.83
N LEU A 76 15.17 0.33 -4.70
CA LEU A 76 14.09 0.34 -5.70
C LEU A 76 14.58 0.84 -7.07
N ARG A 77 15.40 1.90 -7.10
CA ARG A 77 16.04 2.39 -8.34
C ARG A 77 16.98 1.37 -8.97
N ASN A 78 17.66 0.58 -8.15
CA ASN A 78 18.49 -0.55 -8.59
C ASN A 78 17.67 -1.77 -9.05
N GLY A 79 16.34 -1.69 -9.07
CA GLY A 79 15.46 -2.75 -9.59
C GLY A 79 15.05 -3.81 -8.57
N GLU A 80 15.23 -3.59 -7.26
CA GLU A 80 14.73 -4.50 -6.22
C GLU A 80 13.21 -4.40 -6.01
N ARG A 81 12.42 -4.65 -7.07
CA ARG A 81 10.96 -4.49 -7.11
C ARG A 81 10.21 -5.24 -6.00
N LYS A 82 10.79 -6.32 -5.48
CA LYS A 82 10.20 -7.12 -4.38
C LYS A 82 10.01 -6.29 -3.10
N LEU A 83 10.80 -5.24 -2.90
CA LEU A 83 10.67 -4.32 -1.77
C LEU A 83 9.37 -3.50 -1.84
N ALA A 84 8.75 -3.36 -3.02
CA ALA A 84 7.47 -2.67 -3.18
C ALA A 84 6.26 -3.51 -2.74
N ILE A 85 6.47 -4.75 -2.27
CA ILE A 85 5.39 -5.64 -1.79
C ILE A 85 5.63 -5.92 -0.30
N HIS A 86 4.63 -5.66 0.54
CA HIS A 86 4.73 -5.85 1.99
C HIS A 86 3.72 -6.90 2.47
N PRO A 87 4.12 -7.85 3.34
CA PRO A 87 3.24 -8.92 3.81
C PRO A 87 2.07 -8.42 4.66
N PHE A 88 2.21 -7.26 5.31
CA PHE A 88 1.19 -6.67 6.18
C PHE A 88 0.50 -5.43 5.56
N CYS A 89 0.56 -5.29 4.23
CA CYS A 89 -0.14 -4.20 3.53
C CYS A 89 -1.67 -4.35 3.65
N GLY A 90 -2.39 -3.23 3.81
CA GLY A 90 -3.85 -3.21 3.85
C GLY A 90 -4.52 -3.79 2.60
N THR A 91 -3.84 -3.75 1.43
CA THR A 91 -4.30 -4.43 0.20
C THR A 91 -4.52 -5.93 0.41
N ASN A 92 -3.72 -6.60 1.26
CA ASN A 92 -3.91 -8.02 1.56
C ASN A 92 -5.19 -8.26 2.36
N LEU A 93 -5.48 -7.39 3.32
CA LEU A 93 -6.71 -7.46 4.11
C LEU A 93 -7.94 -7.19 3.23
N ALA A 94 -7.87 -6.20 2.35
CA ALA A 94 -8.94 -5.90 1.39
C ALA A 94 -9.20 -7.09 0.45
N ALA A 95 -8.14 -7.72 -0.08
CA ALA A 95 -8.26 -8.91 -0.92
C ALA A 95 -8.94 -10.07 -0.18
N ALA A 96 -8.54 -10.32 1.07
CA ALA A 96 -9.15 -11.35 1.92
C ALA A 96 -10.63 -11.08 2.17
N ALA A 97 -10.98 -9.85 2.59
CA ALA A 97 -12.35 -9.48 2.88
C ALA A 97 -13.26 -9.62 1.66
N LEU A 98 -12.81 -9.15 0.49
CA LEU A 98 -13.59 -9.25 -0.76
C LEU A 98 -13.78 -10.70 -1.19
N LEU A 99 -12.72 -11.51 -1.15
CA LEU A 99 -12.79 -12.91 -1.59
C LEU A 99 -13.64 -13.76 -0.64
N SER A 100 -13.53 -13.55 0.67
CA SER A 100 -14.38 -14.20 1.68
C SER A 100 -15.84 -13.78 1.56
N GLY A 101 -16.09 -12.48 1.33
CA GLY A 101 -17.44 -11.97 1.08
C GLY A 101 -18.07 -12.62 -0.15
N PHE A 102 -17.33 -12.71 -1.26
CA PHE A 102 -17.80 -13.36 -2.47
C PHE A 102 -18.03 -14.87 -2.28
N ALA A 103 -17.12 -15.57 -1.61
CA ALA A 103 -17.28 -16.97 -1.26
C ALA A 103 -18.53 -17.23 -0.41
N THR A 104 -18.81 -16.34 0.54
CA THR A 104 -20.04 -16.39 1.34
C THR A 104 -21.27 -16.17 0.46
N LEU A 105 -21.27 -15.16 -0.41
CA LEU A 105 -22.39 -14.93 -1.34
C LEU A 105 -22.67 -16.15 -2.22
N LEU A 106 -21.63 -16.81 -2.73
CA LEU A 106 -21.75 -18.05 -3.50
C LEU A 106 -22.33 -19.20 -2.68
N ALA A 107 -21.91 -19.36 -1.42
CA ALA A 107 -22.43 -20.42 -0.55
C ALA A 107 -23.95 -20.31 -0.31
N PHE A 108 -24.45 -19.07 -0.25
CA PHE A 108 -25.87 -18.76 -0.07
C PHE A 108 -26.65 -18.63 -1.39
N ALA A 109 -25.99 -18.70 -2.54
CA ALA A 109 -26.65 -18.63 -3.84
C ALA A 109 -27.67 -19.78 -3.98
N GLY A 110 -28.92 -19.43 -4.33
CA GLY A 110 -30.02 -20.38 -4.44
C GLY A 110 -30.56 -20.92 -3.11
N SER A 111 -30.15 -20.37 -1.96
CA SER A 111 -30.77 -20.71 -0.66
C SER A 111 -32.21 -20.18 -0.58
N GLY A 112 -33.08 -20.95 0.09
CA GLY A 112 -34.47 -20.58 0.32
C GLY A 112 -34.61 -19.36 1.25
N LYS A 113 -35.83 -18.80 1.31
CA LYS A 113 -36.11 -17.60 2.12
C LYS A 113 -36.17 -17.87 3.62
N ARG A 114 -36.38 -19.13 4.04
CA ARG A 114 -36.56 -19.48 5.46
C ARG A 114 -35.21 -19.46 6.18
N LEU A 115 -35.23 -19.13 7.47
CA LEU A 115 -34.02 -19.11 8.30
C LEU A 115 -33.32 -20.48 8.29
N ARG A 116 -34.08 -21.57 8.36
CA ARG A 116 -33.54 -22.94 8.29
C ARG A 116 -32.74 -23.19 7.00
N ASP A 117 -33.25 -22.76 5.86
CA ASP A 117 -32.58 -22.95 4.55
C ASP A 117 -31.22 -22.21 4.51
N LYS A 118 -31.08 -21.11 5.27
CA LYS A 118 -29.82 -20.37 5.42
C LYS A 118 -28.87 -21.05 6.42
N LEU A 119 -29.39 -21.53 7.55
CA LEU A 119 -28.59 -22.22 8.56
C LEU A 119 -27.93 -23.49 7.99
N GLU A 120 -28.64 -24.23 7.14
CA GLU A 120 -28.12 -25.40 6.44
C GLU A 120 -26.94 -25.07 5.49
N ARG A 121 -26.79 -23.80 5.07
CA ARG A 121 -25.67 -23.33 4.23
C ARG A 121 -24.46 -22.83 5.02
N LEU A 122 -24.57 -22.65 6.33
CA LEU A 122 -23.47 -22.12 7.14
C LEU A 122 -22.18 -22.96 7.06
N PRO A 123 -22.21 -24.30 7.13
CA PRO A 123 -20.97 -25.09 7.01
C PRO A 123 -20.26 -24.86 5.68
N LEU A 124 -21.03 -24.78 4.58
CA LEU A 124 -20.47 -24.47 3.25
C LEU A 124 -19.90 -23.04 3.21
N ALA A 125 -20.62 -22.06 3.74
CA ALA A 125 -20.17 -20.66 3.78
C ALA A 125 -18.88 -20.49 4.57
N ILE A 126 -18.77 -21.14 5.74
CA ILE A 126 -17.55 -21.15 6.57
C ILE A 126 -16.41 -21.82 5.82
N SER A 127 -16.66 -22.96 5.16
CA SER A 127 -15.65 -23.71 4.43
C SER A 127 -15.10 -22.93 3.22
N LEU A 128 -15.98 -22.36 2.40
CA LEU A 128 -15.58 -21.54 1.25
C LEU A 128 -14.87 -20.25 1.69
N SER A 129 -15.32 -19.63 2.78
CA SER A 129 -14.64 -18.46 3.36
C SER A 129 -13.26 -18.83 3.90
N GLY A 130 -13.11 -19.96 4.60
CA GLY A 130 -11.81 -20.45 5.05
C GLY A 130 -10.85 -20.69 3.88
N LEU A 131 -11.33 -21.34 2.80
CA LEU A 131 -10.55 -21.54 1.57
C LEU A 131 -10.14 -20.21 0.93
N SER A 132 -11.05 -19.23 0.90
CA SER A 132 -10.76 -17.90 0.34
C SER A 132 -9.59 -17.21 1.05
N LEU A 133 -9.45 -17.36 2.37
CA LEU A 133 -8.34 -16.75 3.11
C LEU A 133 -6.97 -17.30 2.69
N LEU A 134 -6.91 -18.59 2.30
CA LEU A 134 -5.70 -19.20 1.77
C LEU A 134 -5.33 -18.61 0.40
N LEU A 135 -6.33 -18.44 -0.46
CA LEU A 135 -6.18 -17.86 -1.81
C LEU A 135 -5.91 -16.35 -1.79
N ALA A 136 -6.36 -15.66 -0.74
CA ALA A 136 -6.20 -14.22 -0.59
C ALA A 136 -4.73 -13.80 -0.44
N ARG A 137 -3.86 -14.65 0.11
CA ARG A 137 -2.43 -14.33 0.31
C ARG A 137 -1.69 -14.08 -1.02
N PRO A 138 -1.66 -15.04 -1.98
CA PRO A 138 -1.03 -14.79 -3.28
C PRO A 138 -1.75 -13.69 -4.07
N LEU A 139 -3.09 -13.61 -3.97
CA LEU A 139 -3.87 -12.56 -4.64
C LEU A 139 -3.50 -11.16 -4.14
N GLY A 140 -3.38 -10.97 -2.82
CA GLY A 140 -3.01 -9.69 -2.23
C GLY A 140 -1.62 -9.21 -2.70
N GLY A 141 -0.63 -10.10 -2.73
CA GLY A 141 0.70 -9.79 -3.27
C GLY A 141 0.65 -9.42 -4.76
N TRP A 142 -0.15 -10.12 -5.55
CA TRP A 142 -0.37 -9.79 -6.96
C TRP A 142 -1.05 -8.42 -7.14
N LEU A 143 -2.10 -8.13 -6.36
CA LEU A 143 -2.79 -6.84 -6.38
C LEU A 143 -1.87 -5.69 -5.97
N GLN A 144 -0.97 -5.93 -5.00
CA GLN A 144 0.05 -4.96 -4.65
C GLN A 144 0.94 -4.61 -5.84
N GLY A 145 1.62 -5.61 -6.42
CA GLY A 145 2.58 -5.38 -7.49
C GLY A 145 1.97 -4.82 -8.79
N ASN A 146 0.69 -5.10 -9.05
CA ASN A 146 0.04 -4.71 -10.31
C ASN A 146 -0.87 -3.48 -10.19
N LEU A 147 -1.48 -3.23 -9.04
CA LEU A 147 -2.50 -2.18 -8.87
C LEU A 147 -2.12 -1.13 -7.82
N THR A 148 -1.67 -1.53 -6.63
CA THR A 148 -1.53 -0.57 -5.51
C THR A 148 -0.12 -0.04 -5.31
N THR A 149 0.90 -0.69 -5.87
CA THR A 149 2.29 -0.24 -5.85
C THR A 149 2.86 -0.17 -7.26
N ALA A 150 3.98 0.54 -7.42
CA ALA A 150 4.73 0.61 -8.66
C ALA A 150 6.05 -0.16 -8.48
N GLY A 151 6.39 -1.01 -9.46
CA GLY A 151 7.68 -1.70 -9.45
C GLY A 151 8.87 -0.80 -9.81
N GLU A 152 8.60 0.36 -10.41
CA GLU A 152 9.58 1.38 -10.79
C GLU A 152 9.23 2.72 -10.15
N VAL A 153 10.25 3.40 -9.64
CA VAL A 153 10.10 4.71 -8.99
C VAL A 153 10.95 5.79 -9.67
N GLU A 154 11.32 5.60 -10.93
CA GLU A 154 12.21 6.50 -11.69
C GLU A 154 11.73 7.97 -11.69
N GLY A 155 12.59 8.90 -11.26
CA GLY A 155 12.24 10.31 -11.08
C GLY A 155 11.49 10.63 -9.79
N LEU A 156 11.33 9.68 -8.86
CA LEU A 156 10.75 9.92 -7.54
C LEU A 156 11.86 10.46 -6.65
N GLU A 157 11.62 11.61 -6.04
CA GLU A 157 12.54 12.29 -5.16
C GLU A 157 11.89 12.53 -3.81
N VAL A 158 12.67 12.35 -2.74
CA VAL A 158 12.25 12.71 -1.39
C VAL A 158 12.64 14.17 -1.17
N THR A 159 11.66 15.03 -0.93
CA THR A 159 11.85 16.48 -0.80
C THR A 159 11.97 16.94 0.64
N ALA A 160 11.37 16.20 1.58
CA ALA A 160 11.47 16.48 3.00
C ALA A 160 11.13 15.25 3.84
N ILE A 161 11.75 15.14 5.01
CA ILE A 161 11.36 14.21 6.07
C ILE A 161 11.14 15.06 7.32
N ARG A 162 9.90 15.11 7.79
CA ARG A 162 9.50 15.93 8.94
C ARG A 162 9.09 15.01 10.09
N PRO A 163 9.72 15.11 11.27
CA PRO A 163 9.21 14.45 12.46
C PRO A 163 7.95 15.17 12.95
N LEU A 164 6.96 14.40 13.39
CA LEU A 164 5.76 14.86 14.06
C LEU A 164 5.53 13.98 15.29
N ARG A 165 4.99 14.57 16.35
CA ARG A 165 4.44 13.82 17.48
C ARG A 165 2.94 13.68 17.30
N ARG A 166 2.44 12.45 17.26
CA ARG A 166 1.01 12.15 17.25
C ARG A 166 0.64 11.49 18.57
N GLY A 167 0.37 12.32 19.57
CA GLY A 167 0.21 11.87 20.95
C GLY A 167 1.50 11.23 21.48
N TRP A 168 1.40 9.97 21.88
CA TRP A 168 2.51 9.17 22.41
C TRP A 168 3.34 8.47 21.32
N MET A 169 2.86 8.44 20.07
CA MET A 169 3.55 7.79 18.95
C MET A 169 4.39 8.80 18.16
N ARG A 170 5.62 8.40 17.81
CA ARG A 170 6.45 9.11 16.83
C ARG A 170 5.90 8.85 15.44
N ALA A 171 5.82 9.91 14.64
CA ALA A 171 5.40 9.85 13.26
C ALA A 171 6.35 10.67 12.40
N TYR A 172 6.56 10.24 11.16
CA TYR A 172 7.44 10.89 10.21
C TYR A 172 6.67 11.10 8.93
N ARG A 173 6.58 12.35 8.47
CA ARG A 173 6.05 12.67 7.15
C ARG A 173 7.18 12.73 6.15
N ILE A 174 7.17 11.80 5.20
CA ILE A 174 8.06 11.80 4.06
C ILE A 174 7.29 12.44 2.90
N SER A 175 7.81 13.55 2.38
CA SER A 175 7.22 14.25 1.22
C SER A 175 8.00 13.90 -0.04
N THR A 176 7.29 13.67 -1.14
CA THR A 176 7.89 13.26 -2.40
C THR A 176 7.47 14.15 -3.56
N ARG A 177 8.26 14.11 -4.63
CA ARG A 177 7.96 14.71 -5.94
C ARG A 177 8.38 13.73 -7.03
N GLY A 178 7.69 13.75 -8.17
CA GLY A 178 7.93 12.88 -9.31
C GLY A 178 6.65 12.32 -9.90
#